data_AF-A0A7R9YWE1-F1
#
_entry.id   AF-A0A7R9YWE1-F1
#
_cell.length_a   1.000
_cell.length_b   1.000
_cell.length_c   1.000
_cell.angle_alpha   90.00
_cell.angle_beta   90.00
_cell.angle_gamma   90.00
#
_symmetry.space_group_name_H-M   'P 1'
#
loop_
_entity.id
_entity.type
_entity.pdbx_description
1 polymer ?
#
loop_
_entity_poly.entity_id
_entity_poly.type
_entity_poly.pdbx_seq_one_letter_code
_entity_poly.pdbx_strand_id
1 'polypeptide(L)'
;DGDGVPMGWECDEDANCVEVPACDDEVCRTSLDVRIHGEWYDLSGWRKAHPAGSHWIDWYDGRDATEVMDAFHSEKARGMWQRLPKSKPNVVPQLEAECPPDTSAQVAFRKLRDELEEDGWFERDPV
;
A
#
# COMPACT_ATOMS: atom_id res chain seq x y z
N ASP A 1 17.26 -4.51 -14.38
CA ASP A 1 16.73 -4.91 -15.70
C ASP A 1 15.49 -4.10 -16.02
N GLY A 2 15.66 -3.09 -16.90
CA GLY A 2 14.63 -2.44 -17.73
C GLY A 2 13.36 -1.89 -17.08
N ASP A 3 13.44 -0.69 -16.49
CA ASP A 3 12.27 0.14 -16.11
C ASP A 3 11.62 0.82 -17.34
N GLY A 4 11.31 0.05 -18.39
CA GLY A 4 10.61 0.56 -19.58
C GLY A 4 9.10 0.38 -19.43
N VAL A 5 8.33 1.45 -19.66
CA VAL A 5 6.86 1.37 -19.75
C VAL A 5 6.52 0.38 -20.88
N PRO A 6 5.68 -0.64 -20.64
CA PRO A 6 5.30 -1.58 -21.69
C PRO A 6 4.63 -0.82 -22.84
N MET A 7 5.02 -1.10 -24.08
CA MET A 7 4.50 -0.43 -25.28
C MET A 7 3.40 -1.27 -25.95
N GLY A 8 2.42 -0.59 -26.53
CA GLY A 8 1.28 -1.12 -27.28
C GLY A 8 1.12 -0.40 -28.62
N TRP A 9 0.06 -0.75 -29.36
CA TRP A 9 -0.21 -0.20 -30.69
C TRP A 9 -1.62 0.36 -30.75
N GLU A 10 -1.74 1.62 -31.14
CA GLU A 10 -3.01 2.26 -31.45
C GLU A 10 -3.09 2.45 -32.97
N CYS A 11 -4.14 1.91 -33.59
CA CYS A 11 -4.32 1.94 -35.04
C CYS A 11 -5.56 2.77 -35.40
N ASP A 12 -5.42 3.64 -36.40
CA ASP A 12 -6.56 4.37 -36.96
C ASP A 12 -7.44 3.48 -37.86
N GLU A 13 -8.52 4.06 -38.40
CA GLU A 13 -9.46 3.38 -39.29
C GLU A 13 -8.83 2.92 -40.62
N ASP A 14 -7.69 3.52 -40.98
CA ASP A 14 -6.89 3.18 -42.16
C ASP A 14 -5.76 2.18 -41.83
N ALA A 15 -5.78 1.60 -40.63
CA ALA A 15 -4.79 0.65 -40.11
C ALA A 15 -3.35 1.22 -40.02
N ASN A 16 -3.20 2.54 -39.94
CA ASN A 16 -1.93 3.15 -39.57
C ASN A 16 -1.77 3.02 -38.06
N CYS A 17 -0.78 2.25 -37.63
CA CYS A 17 -0.52 2.00 -36.21
C CYS A 17 0.64 2.85 -35.71
N VAL A 18 0.44 3.50 -34.57
CA VAL A 18 1.49 4.21 -33.83
C VAL A 18 1.81 3.45 -32.54
N GLU A 19 3.08 3.46 -32.16
CA GLU A 19 3.54 2.89 -30.90
C GLU A 19 3.15 3.85 -29.77
N VAL A 20 2.34 3.37 -28.83
CA VAL A 20 1.87 4.13 -27.67
C VAL A 20 2.19 3.35 -26.40
N PRO A 21 2.31 3.99 -25.22
CA PRO A 21 2.36 3.25 -23.96
C PRO A 21 1.16 2.30 -23.85
N ALA A 22 1.40 1.01 -23.57
CA ALA A 22 0.35 -0.01 -23.41
C ALA A 22 -0.57 0.27 -22.22
N CYS A 23 -0.10 1.08 -21.28
CA CYS A 23 -0.84 1.62 -20.17
C CYS A 23 -0.22 2.97 -19.73
N ASP A 24 -0.99 3.79 -19.03
CA ASP A 24 -0.48 5.03 -18.39
C ASP A 24 0.18 4.71 -17.02
N ASP A 25 0.77 5.70 -16.37
CA ASP A 25 1.43 5.53 -15.05
C ASP A 25 0.49 5.00 -13.95
N GLU A 26 -0.83 5.15 -14.12
CA GLU A 26 -1.84 4.67 -13.18
C GLU A 26 -2.21 3.19 -13.45
N VAL A 27 -2.21 2.78 -14.72
CA VAL A 27 -2.58 1.44 -15.18
C VAL A 27 -1.36 0.52 -15.25
N CYS A 28 -0.18 1.04 -15.60
CA CYS A 28 1.11 0.35 -15.64
C CYS A 28 1.80 0.29 -14.27
N ARG A 29 1.21 0.84 -13.20
CA ARG A 29 1.87 0.95 -11.90
C ARG A 29 2.39 -0.42 -11.44
N THR A 30 3.71 -0.62 -11.55
CA THR A 30 4.34 -1.94 -11.41
C THR A 30 4.69 -2.29 -9.96
N SER A 31 4.64 -1.31 -9.06
CA SER A 31 4.62 -1.50 -7.62
C SER A 31 3.71 -0.43 -6.99
N LEU A 32 3.07 -0.79 -5.88
CA LEU A 32 2.31 0.16 -5.07
C LEU A 32 2.67 -0.13 -3.63
N ASP A 33 3.55 0.68 -3.07
CA ASP A 33 4.28 0.34 -1.85
C ASP A 33 3.68 1.09 -0.67
N VAL A 34 3.13 0.37 0.31
CA VAL A 34 2.50 0.97 1.50
C VAL A 34 3.20 0.46 2.75
N ARG A 35 3.52 1.38 3.66
CA ARG A 35 4.14 1.06 4.95
C ARG A 35 3.05 0.80 6.00
N ILE A 36 3.15 -0.33 6.70
CA ILE A 36 2.24 -0.74 7.77
C ILE A 36 3.09 -1.32 8.89
N HIS A 37 3.01 -0.73 10.09
CA HIS A 37 3.78 -1.15 11.27
C HIS A 37 5.29 -1.26 11.00
N GLY A 38 5.84 -0.28 10.28
CA GLY A 38 7.27 -0.20 9.94
C GLY A 38 7.73 -1.13 8.82
N GLU A 39 6.83 -1.91 8.21
CA GLU A 39 7.15 -2.81 7.12
C GLU A 39 6.49 -2.36 5.81
N TRP A 40 7.19 -2.51 4.69
CA TRP A 40 6.69 -2.15 3.36
C TRP A 40 6.07 -3.33 2.63
N TYR A 41 4.89 -3.11 2.06
CA TYR A 41 4.10 -4.09 1.30
C TYR A 41 3.83 -3.61 -0.11
N ASP A 42 4.00 -4.51 -1.09
CA ASP A 42 3.60 -4.27 -2.47
C ASP A 42 2.13 -4.69 -2.67
N LEU A 43 1.26 -3.69 -2.74
CA LEU A 43 -0.18 -3.82 -2.88
C LEU A 43 -0.64 -3.71 -4.34
N SER A 44 0.26 -3.66 -5.32
CA SER A 44 -0.10 -3.57 -6.75
C SER A 44 -1.08 -4.67 -7.18
N GLY A 45 -0.85 -5.90 -6.72
CA GLY A 45 -1.74 -7.05 -6.96
C GLY A 45 -3.02 -7.07 -6.12
N TRP A 46 -3.06 -6.33 -5.01
CA TRP A 46 -4.22 -6.25 -4.11
C TRP A 46 -5.10 -5.02 -4.37
N ARG A 47 -4.59 -4.02 -5.11
CA ARG A 47 -5.21 -2.72 -5.38
C ARG A 47 -6.69 -2.82 -5.74
N LYS A 48 -7.05 -3.70 -6.69
CA LYS A 48 -8.44 -3.86 -7.18
C LYS A 48 -9.31 -4.75 -6.29
N ALA A 49 -8.70 -5.54 -5.40
CA ALA A 49 -9.38 -6.47 -4.51
C ALA A 49 -9.69 -5.85 -3.13
N HIS A 50 -9.13 -4.68 -2.82
CA HIS A 50 -9.40 -3.98 -1.57
C HIS A 50 -10.90 -3.65 -1.41
N PRO A 51 -11.58 -4.11 -0.33
CA PRO A 51 -13.03 -3.98 -0.20
C PRO A 51 -13.57 -2.54 -0.22
N ALA A 52 -12.78 -1.57 0.27
CA ALA A 52 -13.17 -0.16 0.26
C ALA A 52 -12.78 0.57 -1.05
N GLY A 53 -12.24 -0.15 -2.03
CA GLY A 53 -11.85 0.37 -3.34
C GLY A 53 -10.36 0.73 -3.47
N SER A 54 -9.91 0.85 -4.72
CA SER A 54 -8.50 1.08 -5.07
C SER A 54 -7.98 2.46 -4.66
N HIS A 55 -8.83 3.48 -4.65
CA HIS A 55 -8.43 4.86 -4.37
C HIS A 55 -7.73 5.05 -3.00
N TRP A 56 -8.08 4.23 -2.00
CA TRP A 56 -7.37 4.24 -0.71
C TRP A 56 -5.96 3.69 -0.84
N ILE A 57 -5.80 2.61 -1.60
CA ILE A 57 -4.49 2.02 -1.85
C ILE A 57 -3.63 3.03 -2.61
N ASP A 58 -4.18 3.66 -3.67
CA ASP A 58 -3.50 4.69 -4.46
C ASP A 58 -3.05 5.90 -3.63
N TRP A 59 -3.89 6.32 -2.68
CA TRP A 59 -3.59 7.46 -1.82
C TRP A 59 -2.43 7.19 -0.86
N TYR A 60 -2.28 5.93 -0.42
CA TYR A 60 -1.24 5.52 0.53
C TYR A 60 0.04 5.02 -0.12
N ASP A 61 0.13 5.03 -1.44
CA ASP A 61 1.36 4.70 -2.17
C ASP A 61 2.52 5.62 -1.73
N GLY A 62 3.63 4.99 -1.30
CA GLY A 62 4.80 5.64 -0.71
C GLY A 62 4.59 6.19 0.71
N ARG A 63 3.52 5.79 1.41
CA ARG A 63 3.15 6.36 2.73
C ARG A 63 2.92 5.30 3.80
N ASP A 64 2.99 5.76 5.05
CA ASP A 64 2.58 5.01 6.22
C ASP A 64 1.05 5.03 6.40
N ALA A 65 0.44 3.85 6.40
CA ALA A 65 -0.98 3.61 6.58
C ALA A 65 -1.30 2.96 7.94
N THR A 66 -0.34 2.88 8.86
CA THR A 66 -0.47 2.17 10.15
C THR A 66 -1.74 2.56 10.89
N GLU A 67 -1.97 3.86 11.11
CA GLU A 67 -3.11 4.33 11.91
C GLU A 67 -4.47 4.02 11.28
N VAL A 68 -4.58 4.13 9.95
CA VAL A 68 -5.85 3.82 9.25
C VAL A 68 -6.07 2.31 9.12
N MET A 69 -4.99 1.53 8.97
CA MET A 69 -5.07 0.08 9.02
C MET A 69 -5.66 -0.36 10.35
N ASP A 70 -5.12 0.19 11.43
CA ASP A 70 -5.49 -0.07 12.80
C ASP A 70 -6.92 0.40 13.17
N ALA A 71 -7.36 1.54 12.63
CA ALA A 71 -8.67 2.11 12.94
C ALA A 71 -9.83 1.39 12.23
N PHE A 72 -9.64 0.93 10.99
CA PHE A 72 -10.75 0.46 10.14
C PHE A 72 -10.79 -1.05 9.91
N HIS A 73 -9.71 -1.79 10.20
CA HIS A 73 -9.62 -3.22 9.92
C HIS A 73 -9.82 -4.08 11.17
N SER A 74 -10.69 -5.10 11.02
CA SER A 74 -10.87 -6.15 12.01
C SER A 74 -9.63 -7.04 12.15
N GLU A 75 -9.54 -7.83 13.22
CA GLU A 75 -8.45 -8.80 13.43
C GLU A 75 -8.26 -9.74 12.22
N LYS A 76 -9.36 -10.20 11.61
CA LYS A 76 -9.30 -11.03 10.41
C LYS A 76 -8.59 -10.31 9.26
N ALA A 77 -8.89 -9.03 9.05
CA ALA A 77 -8.22 -8.23 8.04
C ALA A 77 -6.77 -7.90 8.44
N ARG A 78 -6.48 -7.79 9.75
CA ARG A 78 -5.10 -7.67 10.24
C ARG A 78 -4.25 -8.90 9.91
N GLY A 79 -4.79 -10.10 10.11
CA GLY A 79 -4.13 -11.33 9.69
C GLY A 79 -4.01 -11.49 8.16
N MET A 80 -4.76 -10.73 7.36
CA MET A 80 -4.65 -10.72 5.90
C MET A 80 -3.44 -9.87 5.46
N TRP A 81 -3.30 -8.62 5.92
CA TRP A 81 -2.24 -7.75 5.42
C TRP A 81 -0.84 -8.29 5.74
N GLN A 82 -0.68 -8.96 6.89
CA GLN A 82 0.57 -9.61 7.27
C GLN A 82 1.04 -10.66 6.27
N ARG A 83 0.13 -11.21 5.44
CA ARG A 83 0.42 -12.22 4.41
C ARG A 83 0.56 -11.63 3.01
N LEU A 84 0.35 -10.34 2.84
CA LEU A 84 0.52 -9.67 1.56
C LEU A 84 2.01 -9.63 1.17
N PRO A 85 2.32 -9.59 -0.15
CA PRO A 85 3.69 -9.49 -0.61
C PRO A 85 4.41 -8.28 0.00
N LYS A 86 5.65 -8.50 0.45
CA LYS A 86 6.53 -7.43 0.90
C LYS A 86 7.12 -6.69 -0.31
N SER A 87 7.38 -5.41 -0.15
CA SER A 87 8.09 -4.61 -1.15
C SER A 87 9.48 -5.18 -1.43
N LYS A 88 9.99 -4.95 -2.64
CA LYS A 88 11.28 -5.52 -3.06
C LYS A 88 12.41 -4.97 -2.18
N PRO A 89 13.36 -5.79 -1.69
CA PRO A 89 14.41 -5.31 -0.78
C PRO A 89 15.28 -4.17 -1.31
N ASN A 90 15.43 -4.07 -2.64
CA ASN A 90 16.22 -3.01 -3.26
C ASN A 90 15.49 -1.65 -3.32
N VAL A 91 14.16 -1.61 -3.15
CA VAL A 91 13.39 -0.34 -3.16
C VAL A 91 13.13 0.19 -1.76
N VAL A 92 13.08 -0.69 -0.75
CA VAL A 92 12.79 -0.31 0.65
C VAL A 92 13.69 0.82 1.18
N PRO A 93 15.02 0.87 0.93
CA PRO A 93 15.84 1.98 1.40
C PRO A 93 15.43 3.34 0.85
N GLN A 94 14.97 3.38 -0.42
CA GLN A 94 14.47 4.61 -1.05
C GLN A 94 13.14 5.02 -0.42
N LEU A 95 12.21 4.07 -0.27
CA LEU A 95 10.90 4.29 0.35
C LEU A 95 11.03 4.81 1.79
N GLU A 96 11.93 4.24 2.58
CA GLU A 96 12.23 4.71 3.94
C GLU A 96 12.84 6.12 3.96
N ALA A 97 13.65 6.49 2.97
CA ALA A 97 14.25 7.83 2.87
C ALA A 97 13.23 8.90 2.45
N GLU A 98 12.24 8.53 1.63
CA GLU A 98 11.20 9.43 1.12
C GLU A 98 9.99 9.53 2.05
N CYS A 99 9.70 8.49 2.82
CA CYS A 99 8.63 8.51 3.81
C CYS A 99 8.98 9.49 4.95
N PRO A 100 8.07 10.41 5.31
CA PRO A 100 8.27 11.27 6.46
C PRO A 100 8.55 10.43 7.73
N PRO A 101 9.51 10.85 8.58
CA PRO A 101 9.78 10.15 9.82
C PRO A 101 8.58 10.25 10.77
N ASP A 102 8.39 9.23 11.60
CA ASP A 102 7.35 9.24 12.62
C ASP A 102 7.54 10.40 13.60
N THR A 103 6.48 11.17 13.82
CA THR A 103 6.47 12.22 14.83
C THR A 103 6.43 11.62 16.23
N SER A 104 6.88 12.37 17.24
CA SER A 104 6.78 11.94 18.64
C SER A 104 5.33 11.66 19.07
N ALA A 105 4.36 12.37 18.50
CA ALA A 105 2.94 12.14 18.75
C ALA A 105 2.46 10.81 18.17
N GLN A 106 2.87 10.44 16.95
CA GLN A 106 2.56 9.14 16.36
C GLN A 106 3.17 7.99 17.18
N VAL A 107 4.44 8.11 17.56
CA VAL A 107 5.10 7.09 18.39
C VAL A 107 4.38 6.91 19.73
N ALA A 108 4.03 8.01 20.41
CA ALA A 108 3.29 7.95 21.67
C ALA A 108 1.88 7.36 21.50
N PHE A 109 1.19 7.70 20.40
CA PHE A 109 -0.13 7.15 20.09
C PHE A 109 -0.09 5.65 19.82
N ARG A 110 0.88 5.17 19.03
CA ARG A 110 1.07 3.74 18.75
C ARG A 110 1.32 2.97 20.05
N LYS A 111 2.18 3.48 20.94
CA LYS A 111 2.40 2.89 22.27
C LYS A 111 1.12 2.83 23.12
N LEU A 112 0.36 3.92 23.19
CA LEU A 112 -0.91 3.96 23.92
C LEU A 112 -1.90 2.93 23.36
N ARG A 113 -1.97 2.82 22.04
CA ARG A 113 -2.84 1.87 21.37
C ARG A 113 -2.46 0.43 21.68
N ASP A 114 -1.18 0.09 21.63
CA ASP A 114 -0.68 -1.24 21.97
C ASP A 114 -1.07 -1.61 23.41
N GLU A 115 -0.95 -0.67 24.36
CA GLU A 115 -1.39 -0.84 25.75
C GLU A 115 -2.91 -1.11 25.83
N LEU A 116 -3.73 -0.36 25.09
CA LEU A 116 -5.19 -0.56 25.05
C LEU A 116 -5.60 -1.90 24.42
N GLU A 117 -4.84 -2.40 23.44
CA GLU A 117 -5.07 -3.71 22.83
C GLU A 117 -4.66 -4.84 23.77
N GLU A 118 -3.53 -4.72 24.46
CA GLU A 118 -3.10 -5.66 25.51
C GLU A 118 -4.10 -5.73 26.68
N ASP A 119 -4.65 -4.57 27.09
CA ASP A 119 -5.65 -4.45 28.15
C ASP A 119 -7.07 -4.90 27.71
N GLY A 120 -7.26 -5.31 26.45
CA GLY A 120 -8.52 -5.85 25.94
C GLY A 120 -9.61 -4.80 25.62
N TRP A 121 -9.27 -3.51 25.54
CA TRP A 121 -10.26 -2.43 25.32
C TRP A 121 -10.96 -2.48 23.95
N PHE A 122 -10.41 -3.25 22.99
CA PHE A 122 -11.01 -3.46 21.67
C PHE A 122 -11.83 -4.75 21.58
N GLU A 123 -11.82 -5.58 22.63
CA GLU A 123 -12.66 -6.77 22.70
C GLU A 123 -14.11 -6.38 22.98
N ARG A 124 -15.04 -7.10 22.35
CA ARG A 124 -16.48 -6.83 22.53
C ARG A 124 -16.94 -7.05 23.97
N ASP A 125 -16.33 -8.02 24.65
CA ASP A 125 -16.63 -8.42 26.01
C ASP A 125 -15.32 -8.42 26.83
N PRO A 126 -14.83 -7.24 27.25
CA PRO A 126 -13.55 -7.11 27.95
C PRO A 126 -13.58 -7.77 29.34
N VAL A 127 -12.42 -8.25 29.80
CA VAL A 127 -12.23 -9.02 31.04
C VAL A 127 -12.38 -8.20 32.32
#